data_AF-A0A2G8SM01-F1
#
_entry.id   AF-A0A2G8SM01-F1
#
_cell.length_a   1.000
_cell.length_b   1.000
_cell.length_c   1.000
_cell.angle_alpha   90.00
_cell.angle_beta   90.00
_cell.angle_gamma   90.00
#
_symmetry.space_group_name_H-M   'P 1'
#
loop_
_entity.id
_entity.type
_entity.pdbx_description
1 polymer ?
#
loop_
_entity_poly.entity_id
_entity_poly.type
_entity_poly.pdbx_seq_one_letter_code
_entity_poly.pdbx_strand_id
1 'polypeptide(L)'
;MKPFGGIYYTARPRGSTIPKYVVKVLDPATEEGSISERLQVHPSSPNHGIPSEIIPSEPRLLVMPFVGYIDMLGHRNRPSSFHLDIFHQIIEVLTPTRAQGVEYLHKLQIAHLDICIANVLYAFPEEAETDPRLVANKAYFIDFRTSRQLALGPGRQPPILLPSSQVEKPECVTTLDPYRQAHAAYLEDRCHYSSMKEHKYLWLS
;
A
#
# COMPACT_ATOMS: atom_id res chain seq x y z
N MET A 1 10.34 9.95 24.03
CA MET A 1 9.75 9.05 23.02
C MET A 1 8.91 9.91 22.07
N LYS A 2 9.11 9.82 20.76
CA LYS A 2 8.12 10.37 19.82
C LYS A 2 6.97 9.35 19.75
N PRO A 3 5.75 9.67 20.18
CA PRO A 3 4.64 8.71 20.22
C PRO A 3 4.07 8.39 18.83
N PHE A 4 4.45 9.16 17.81
CA PHE A 4 3.93 9.06 16.45
C PHE A 4 4.61 7.96 15.64
N GLY A 5 3.83 7.23 14.84
CA GLY A 5 4.30 6.11 14.02
C GLY A 5 4.33 4.76 14.75
N GLY A 6 3.87 4.68 16.00
CA GLY A 6 3.65 3.40 16.67
C GLY A 6 2.55 2.59 15.98
N ILE A 7 2.83 1.31 15.72
CA ILE A 7 1.88 0.35 15.13
C ILE A 7 1.62 -0.75 16.15
N TYR A 8 0.35 -1.01 16.42
CA TYR A 8 -0.13 -2.03 17.36
C TYR A 8 -1.12 -2.95 16.67
N TYR A 9 -1.30 -4.15 17.21
CA TYR A 9 -2.24 -5.13 16.70
C TYR A 9 -3.14 -5.62 17.82
N THR A 10 -4.44 -5.78 17.53
CA THR A 10 -5.36 -6.38 18.50
C THR A 10 -5.08 -7.87 18.66
N ALA A 11 -5.18 -8.36 19.90
CA ALA A 11 -5.05 -9.78 20.17
C ALA A 11 -6.25 -10.54 19.57
N ARG A 12 -5.98 -11.67 18.91
CA ARG A 12 -7.02 -12.64 18.52
C ARG A 12 -6.84 -13.91 19.34
N PRO A 13 -7.81 -14.26 20.20
CA PRO A 13 -7.82 -15.56 20.84
C PRO A 13 -7.78 -16.69 19.80
N ARG A 14 -7.01 -17.75 20.05
CA ARG A 14 -6.93 -18.90 19.14
C ARG A 14 -8.33 -19.50 18.94
N GLY A 15 -8.71 -19.73 17.68
CA GLY A 15 -10.02 -20.28 17.31
C GLY A 15 -11.18 -19.28 17.30
N SER A 16 -10.94 -18.00 17.58
CA SER A 16 -11.98 -16.96 17.51
C SER A 16 -12.21 -16.45 16.09
N THR A 17 -13.43 -16.08 15.75
CA THR A 17 -13.82 -15.38 14.50
C THR A 17 -13.69 -13.86 14.61
N ILE A 18 -13.27 -13.34 15.76
CA ILE A 18 -13.10 -11.89 15.96
C ILE A 18 -12.01 -11.37 14.99
N PRO A 19 -12.32 -10.35 14.17
CA PRO A 19 -11.35 -9.75 13.28
C PRO A 19 -10.20 -9.10 14.06
N LYS A 20 -8.99 -9.20 13.49
CA LYS A 20 -7.82 -8.47 13.98
C LYS A 20 -7.80 -7.09 13.37
N TYR A 21 -7.27 -6.14 14.11
CA TYR A 21 -7.08 -4.76 13.67
C TYR A 21 -5.64 -4.32 13.89
N VAL A 22 -5.19 -3.45 13.00
CA VAL A 22 -3.99 -2.64 13.15
C VAL A 22 -4.42 -1.28 13.69
N VAL A 23 -3.72 -0.80 14.72
CA VAL A 23 -3.91 0.54 15.27
C VAL A 23 -2.60 1.30 15.07
N LYS A 24 -2.63 2.35 14.25
CA LYS A 24 -1.49 3.22 13.98
C LYS A 24 -1.70 4.57 14.66
N VAL A 25 -0.70 5.03 15.39
CA VAL A 25 -0.69 6.38 15.97
C VAL A 25 -0.30 7.38 14.87
N LEU A 26 -1.21 8.29 14.53
CA LEU A 26 -1.01 9.24 13.45
C LEU A 26 -0.09 10.39 13.85
N ASP A 27 0.75 10.79 12.91
CA ASP A 27 1.62 11.95 13.03
C ASP A 27 0.83 13.20 12.58
N PRO A 28 0.55 14.18 13.46
CA PRO A 28 -0.22 15.36 13.08
C PRO A 28 0.51 16.27 12.09
N ALA A 29 1.81 16.06 11.86
CA ALA A 29 2.58 16.78 10.85
C ALA A 29 2.38 16.22 9.43
N THR A 30 1.65 15.11 9.26
CA THR A 30 1.38 14.49 7.96
C THR A 30 -0.09 14.61 7.59
N GLU A 31 -0.36 14.40 6.30
CA GLU A 31 -1.73 14.44 5.77
C GLU A 31 -2.42 13.07 5.84
N GLU A 32 -1.77 12.05 6.40
CA GLU A 32 -2.22 10.65 6.38
C GLU A 32 -3.66 10.50 6.89
N GLY A 33 -3.98 11.07 8.05
CA GLY A 33 -5.33 10.99 8.62
C GLY A 33 -6.39 11.58 7.69
N SER A 34 -6.13 12.77 7.14
CA SER A 34 -7.06 13.45 6.24
C SER A 34 -7.23 12.73 4.89
N ILE A 35 -6.15 12.12 4.38
CA ILE A 35 -6.18 11.30 3.17
C ILE A 35 -6.99 10.03 3.43
N SER A 36 -6.73 9.34 4.55
CA SER A 36 -7.49 8.15 4.95
C SER A 36 -8.98 8.45 5.04
N GLU A 37 -9.40 9.52 5.74
CA GLU A 37 -10.80 9.95 5.82
C GLU A 37 -11.41 10.19 4.44
N ARG A 38 -10.70 10.91 3.56
CA ARG A 38 -11.17 11.21 2.22
C ARG A 38 -11.37 9.96 1.37
N LEU A 39 -10.51 8.96 1.52
CA LEU A 39 -10.65 7.65 0.87
C LEU A 39 -11.85 6.88 1.42
N GLN A 40 -12.24 7.05 2.69
CA GLN A 40 -13.40 6.34 3.23
C GLN A 40 -14.75 6.88 2.76
N VAL A 41 -14.82 8.09 2.17
CA VAL A 41 -16.08 8.67 1.68
C VAL A 41 -16.71 7.81 0.59
N HIS A 42 -15.88 7.18 -0.26
CA HIS A 42 -16.33 6.31 -1.34
C HIS A 42 -15.50 5.01 -1.35
N PRO A 43 -15.84 4.02 -0.51
CA PRO A 43 -15.05 2.79 -0.36
C PRO A 43 -15.22 1.80 -1.52
N SER A 44 -16.07 2.11 -2.51
CA SER A 44 -16.31 1.26 -3.67
C SER A 44 -15.09 1.16 -4.59
N SER A 45 -15.01 0.10 -5.40
CA SER A 45 -14.10 0.09 -6.57
C SER A 45 -14.38 1.34 -7.43
N PRO A 46 -13.36 2.13 -7.84
CA PRO A 46 -11.93 1.82 -7.99
C PRO A 46 -11.03 2.25 -6.82
N ASN A 47 -11.58 2.50 -5.63
CA ASN A 47 -10.77 2.87 -4.47
C ASN A 47 -9.98 1.68 -3.93
N HIS A 48 -8.65 1.81 -3.87
CA HIS A 48 -7.74 0.82 -3.30
C HIS A 48 -7.12 1.24 -1.97
N GLY A 49 -7.53 2.34 -1.35
CA GLY A 49 -7.11 2.63 0.04
C GLY A 49 -7.67 1.57 0.99
N ILE A 50 -6.85 1.08 1.92
CA ILE A 50 -7.32 0.16 2.96
C ILE A 50 -8.52 0.78 3.70
N PRO A 51 -9.60 0.02 3.96
CA PRO A 51 -10.67 0.49 4.82
C PRO A 51 -10.10 0.88 6.18
N SER A 52 -10.45 2.05 6.67
CA SER A 52 -9.89 2.56 7.92
C SER A 52 -10.84 3.51 8.62
N GLU A 53 -10.60 3.73 9.91
CA GLU A 53 -11.38 4.65 10.74
C GLU A 53 -10.42 5.50 11.57
N ILE A 54 -10.73 6.78 11.71
CA ILE A 54 -10.01 7.69 12.60
C ILE A 54 -10.74 7.75 13.93
N ILE A 55 -10.05 7.37 15.00
CA ILE A 55 -10.53 7.61 16.37
C ILE A 55 -10.11 9.01 16.78
N PRO A 56 -11.06 9.90 17.15
CA PRO A 56 -10.78 11.27 17.55
C PRO A 56 -10.27 11.32 19.01
N SER A 57 -9.11 10.72 19.25
CA SER A 57 -8.36 10.76 20.51
C SER A 57 -7.12 11.64 20.38
N GLU A 58 -6.41 11.86 21.49
CA GLU A 58 -5.06 12.43 21.45
C GLU A 58 -4.01 11.46 22.00
N PRO A 59 -3.05 11.00 21.18
CA PRO A 59 -2.93 11.25 19.73
C PRO A 59 -4.06 10.59 18.92
N ARG A 60 -4.34 11.10 17.71
CA ARG A 60 -5.31 10.47 16.79
C ARG A 60 -4.85 9.09 16.36
N LEU A 61 -5.79 8.15 16.27
CA LEU A 61 -5.50 6.76 15.91
C LEU A 61 -6.17 6.39 14.59
N LEU A 62 -5.43 5.72 13.71
CA LEU A 62 -5.94 5.09 12.51
C LEU A 62 -6.14 3.60 12.79
N VAL A 63 -7.37 3.12 12.73
CA VAL A 63 -7.73 1.71 12.90
C VAL A 63 -8.07 1.13 11.54
N MET A 64 -7.41 0.04 11.17
CA MET A 64 -7.63 -0.67 9.90
C MET A 64 -7.68 -2.18 10.12
N PRO A 65 -8.34 -2.96 9.26
CA PRO A 65 -8.30 -4.41 9.31
C PRO A 65 -6.85 -4.92 9.26
N PHE A 66 -6.56 -5.99 10.00
CA PHE A 66 -5.32 -6.74 9.82
C PHE A 66 -5.45 -7.60 8.58
N VAL A 67 -4.67 -7.27 7.55
CA VAL A 67 -4.65 -7.96 6.26
C VAL A 67 -3.24 -8.46 6.01
N GLY A 68 -3.13 -9.64 5.41
CA GLY A 68 -1.87 -10.25 5.01
C GLY A 68 -1.09 -9.37 4.04
N TYR A 69 0.22 -9.38 4.21
CA TYR A 69 1.15 -8.82 3.25
C TYR A 69 1.25 -9.74 2.03
N ILE A 70 1.53 -9.15 0.86
CA ILE A 70 1.75 -9.91 -0.38
C ILE A 70 2.91 -10.91 -0.24
N ASP A 71 3.92 -10.62 0.57
CA ASP A 71 5.05 -11.52 0.84
C ASP A 71 4.65 -12.82 1.59
N MET A 72 3.47 -12.84 2.24
CA MET A 72 2.91 -14.02 2.90
C MET A 72 2.19 -14.96 1.93
N LEU A 73 2.11 -14.60 0.64
CA LEU A 73 1.61 -15.50 -0.39
C LEU A 73 2.49 -16.75 -0.44
N GLY A 74 1.93 -17.87 0.00
CA GLY A 74 2.59 -19.16 -0.12
C GLY A 74 2.81 -19.51 -1.60
N HIS A 75 4.02 -19.28 -2.10
CA HIS A 75 4.40 -19.57 -3.48
C HIS A 75 4.49 -21.06 -3.81
N ARG A 76 4.57 -21.92 -2.78
CA ARG A 76 4.69 -23.38 -2.96
C ARG A 76 3.36 -23.97 -3.45
N ASN A 77 3.45 -24.77 -4.52
CA ASN A 77 2.34 -25.56 -5.10
C ASN A 77 1.17 -24.75 -5.68
N ARG A 78 1.35 -23.46 -5.99
CA ARG A 78 0.34 -22.66 -6.71
C ARG A 78 0.61 -22.67 -8.21
N PRO A 79 -0.43 -22.75 -9.07
CA PRO A 79 -0.24 -22.69 -10.52
C PRO A 79 0.35 -21.34 -10.95
N SER A 80 1.08 -21.31 -12.07
CA SER A 80 1.69 -20.07 -12.59
C SER A 80 0.66 -18.99 -12.90
N SER A 81 -0.58 -19.37 -13.26
CA SER A 81 -1.70 -18.44 -13.48
C SER A 81 -2.03 -17.62 -12.23
N PHE A 82 -1.99 -18.22 -11.04
CA PHE A 82 -2.23 -17.51 -9.76
C PHE A 82 -1.22 -16.39 -9.53
N HIS A 83 0.05 -16.66 -9.82
CA HIS A 83 1.10 -15.65 -9.71
C HIS A 83 0.89 -14.54 -10.75
N LEU A 84 0.56 -14.90 -11.99
CA LEU A 84 0.26 -13.93 -13.04
C LEU A 84 -0.96 -13.08 -12.69
N ASP A 85 -2.00 -13.63 -12.06
CA ASP A 85 -3.18 -12.89 -11.63
C ASP A 85 -2.84 -11.89 -10.52
N ILE A 86 -2.00 -12.27 -9.54
CA ILE A 86 -1.52 -11.36 -8.49
C ILE A 86 -0.59 -10.30 -9.07
N PHE A 87 0.35 -10.69 -9.93
CA PHE A 87 1.20 -9.73 -10.64
C PHE A 87 0.35 -8.81 -11.51
N HIS A 88 -0.70 -9.31 -12.15
CA HIS A 88 -1.63 -8.48 -12.92
C HIS A 88 -2.40 -7.53 -12.01
N GLN A 89 -2.85 -7.93 -10.82
CA GLN A 89 -3.49 -7.01 -9.87
C GLN A 89 -2.51 -5.97 -9.31
N ILE A 90 -1.29 -6.38 -8.98
CA ILE A 90 -0.23 -5.47 -8.54
C ILE A 90 0.12 -4.50 -9.68
N ILE A 91 0.26 -4.98 -10.92
CA ILE A 91 0.48 -4.16 -12.12
C ILE A 91 -0.75 -3.30 -12.44
N GLU A 92 -1.97 -3.77 -12.24
CA GLU A 92 -3.24 -3.04 -12.39
C GLU A 92 -3.46 -2.04 -11.26
N VAL A 93 -2.68 -2.09 -10.19
CA VAL A 93 -2.65 -1.08 -9.15
C VAL A 93 -1.47 -0.12 -9.37
N LEU A 94 -0.36 -0.59 -9.95
CA LEU A 94 0.91 0.14 -10.05
C LEU A 94 1.25 0.73 -11.44
N THR A 95 0.58 0.35 -12.54
CA THR A 95 0.91 0.80 -13.90
C THR A 95 -0.22 1.62 -14.57
N PRO A 96 0.04 2.86 -15.06
CA PRO A 96 -1.02 3.80 -15.43
C PRO A 96 -1.89 3.42 -16.61
N THR A 97 -1.50 2.43 -17.41
CA THR A 97 -2.33 1.94 -18.53
C THR A 97 -3.50 1.08 -18.04
N ARG A 98 -3.47 0.58 -16.79
CA ARG A 98 -4.56 -0.16 -16.14
C ARG A 98 -4.79 0.19 -14.66
N ALA A 99 -4.13 1.24 -14.14
CA ALA A 99 -4.05 1.56 -12.71
C ALA A 99 -5.34 2.08 -12.08
N GLN A 100 -6.38 1.26 -11.88
CA GLN A 100 -7.62 1.76 -11.26
C GLN A 100 -7.36 2.42 -9.90
N GLY A 101 -6.45 1.85 -9.08
CA GLY A 101 -6.07 2.40 -7.78
C GLY A 101 -5.28 3.70 -7.83
N VAL A 102 -4.13 3.74 -8.53
CA VAL A 102 -3.31 4.96 -8.62
C VAL A 102 -4.01 6.05 -9.42
N GLU A 103 -4.72 5.70 -10.50
CA GLU A 103 -5.56 6.65 -11.25
C GLU A 103 -6.65 7.25 -10.35
N TYR A 104 -7.28 6.44 -9.49
CA TYR A 104 -8.26 6.94 -8.53
C TYR A 104 -7.63 7.92 -7.52
N LEU A 105 -6.46 7.61 -6.97
CA LEU A 105 -5.71 8.56 -6.12
C LEU A 105 -5.43 9.87 -6.88
N HIS A 106 -4.98 9.76 -8.13
CA HIS A 106 -4.66 10.92 -8.97
C HIS A 106 -5.90 11.76 -9.33
N LYS A 107 -7.06 11.14 -9.54
CA LYS A 107 -8.36 11.83 -9.72
C LYS A 107 -8.74 12.62 -8.47
N LEU A 108 -8.39 12.13 -7.29
CA LEU A 108 -8.52 12.85 -6.03
C LEU A 108 -7.37 13.83 -5.76
N GLN A 109 -6.41 13.96 -6.69
CA GLN A 109 -5.22 14.79 -6.55
C GLN A 109 -4.35 14.37 -5.35
N ILE A 110 -4.32 13.07 -5.08
CA ILE A 110 -3.47 12.46 -4.06
C ILE A 110 -2.29 11.81 -4.76
N ALA A 111 -1.07 12.15 -4.34
CA ALA A 111 0.14 11.43 -4.68
C ALA A 111 0.61 10.61 -3.48
N HIS A 112 0.78 9.29 -3.65
CA HIS A 112 1.15 8.42 -2.52
C HIS A 112 2.61 8.62 -2.06
N LEU A 113 3.51 8.90 -3.01
CA LEU A 113 4.92 9.22 -2.81
C LEU A 113 5.83 8.15 -2.18
N ASP A 114 5.31 6.95 -1.92
CA ASP A 114 6.07 5.81 -1.37
C ASP A 114 5.47 4.48 -1.83
N ILE A 115 5.23 4.38 -3.13
CA ILE A 115 4.63 3.20 -3.73
C ILE A 115 5.70 2.10 -3.85
N CYS A 116 5.52 1.03 -3.08
CA CYS A 116 6.35 -0.17 -3.12
C CYS A 116 5.53 -1.40 -2.68
N ILE A 117 6.05 -2.60 -2.91
CA ILE A 117 5.34 -3.85 -2.59
C ILE A 117 5.02 -3.99 -1.09
N ALA A 118 5.87 -3.43 -0.21
CA ALA A 118 5.67 -3.44 1.24
C ALA A 118 4.48 -2.55 1.69
N ASN A 119 4.09 -1.57 0.86
CA ASN A 119 2.93 -0.71 1.09
C ASN A 119 1.67 -1.18 0.34
N VAL A 120 1.66 -2.45 -0.10
CA VAL A 120 0.49 -3.10 -0.70
C VAL A 120 0.11 -4.35 0.10
N LEU A 121 -1.15 -4.42 0.52
CA LEU A 121 -1.75 -5.58 1.18
C LEU A 121 -2.65 -6.32 0.21
N TYR A 122 -2.88 -7.61 0.46
CA TYR A 122 -3.80 -8.44 -0.32
C TYR A 122 -4.84 -9.08 0.60
N ALA A 123 -6.12 -8.75 0.42
CA ALA A 123 -7.18 -9.31 1.24
C ALA A 123 -7.52 -10.72 0.79
N PHE A 124 -7.09 -11.70 1.58
CA PHE A 124 -7.45 -13.09 1.36
C PHE A 124 -8.93 -13.34 1.67
N PRO A 125 -9.58 -14.33 1.03
CA PRO A 125 -10.98 -14.67 1.32
C PRO A 125 -11.26 -14.86 2.82
N GLU A 126 -10.36 -15.53 3.54
CA GLU A 126 -10.50 -15.79 4.98
C GLU A 126 -10.51 -14.51 5.82
N GLU A 127 -9.83 -13.46 5.36
CA GLU A 127 -9.80 -12.16 6.03
C GLU A 127 -11.07 -11.37 5.71
N ALA A 128 -11.50 -11.39 4.44
CA ALA A 128 -12.75 -10.79 3.98
C ALA A 128 -13.99 -11.45 4.58
N GLU A 129 -13.93 -12.73 4.94
CA GLU A 129 -14.97 -13.41 5.72
C GLU A 129 -15.11 -12.84 7.15
N THR A 130 -14.01 -12.30 7.72
CA THR A 130 -14.01 -11.78 9.10
C THR A 130 -14.23 -10.27 9.20
N ASP A 131 -13.94 -9.49 8.15
CA ASP A 131 -14.21 -8.06 8.09
C ASP A 131 -14.96 -7.70 6.80
N PRO A 132 -16.26 -7.32 6.88
CA PRO A 132 -17.10 -7.09 5.71
C PRO A 132 -16.70 -5.84 4.91
N ARG A 133 -15.78 -5.01 5.42
CA ARG A 133 -15.24 -3.85 4.67
C ARG A 133 -14.23 -4.29 3.62
N LEU A 134 -13.65 -5.48 3.77
CA LEU A 134 -12.70 -6.04 2.83
C LEU A 134 -13.44 -6.76 1.70
N VAL A 135 -13.06 -6.44 0.47
CA VAL A 135 -13.37 -7.24 -0.71
C VAL A 135 -12.31 -8.34 -0.86
N ALA A 136 -12.75 -9.60 -0.92
CA ALA A 136 -11.87 -10.75 -1.14
C ALA A 136 -11.10 -10.65 -2.46
N ASN A 137 -9.85 -11.09 -2.45
CA ASN A 137 -8.92 -11.09 -3.59
C ASN A 137 -8.64 -9.69 -4.16
N LYS A 138 -8.68 -8.66 -3.29
CA LYS A 138 -8.40 -7.28 -3.66
C LYS A 138 -7.12 -6.79 -2.99
N ALA A 139 -6.29 -6.08 -3.76
CA ALA A 139 -5.13 -5.38 -3.25
C ALA A 139 -5.49 -4.00 -2.66
N TYR A 140 -4.82 -3.59 -1.58
CA TYR A 140 -5.01 -2.30 -0.94
C TYR A 140 -3.68 -1.57 -0.72
N PHE A 141 -3.69 -0.25 -0.88
CA PHE A 141 -2.63 0.65 -0.47
C PHE A 141 -2.73 0.96 1.02
N ILE A 142 -1.57 0.98 1.66
CA ILE A 142 -1.37 1.40 3.04
C ILE A 142 -0.26 2.44 3.13
N ASP A 143 -0.11 3.02 4.33
CA ASP A 143 0.96 3.95 4.67
C ASP A 143 0.99 5.23 3.82
N PHE A 144 -0.05 6.05 3.98
CA PHE A 144 -0.15 7.36 3.33
C PHE A 144 0.66 8.45 4.05
N ARG A 145 1.65 8.08 4.88
CA ARG A 145 2.41 9.01 5.72
C ARG A 145 3.15 10.07 4.91
N THR A 146 3.80 9.65 3.83
CA THR A 146 4.55 10.53 2.93
C THR A 146 3.67 11.15 1.86
N SER A 147 2.43 10.69 1.73
CA SER A 147 1.50 11.13 0.70
C SER A 147 1.13 12.61 0.85
N ARG A 148 0.66 13.18 -0.26
CA ARG A 148 0.27 14.59 -0.34
C ARG A 148 -1.03 14.75 -1.13
N GLN A 149 -1.88 15.64 -0.64
CA GLN A 149 -3.00 16.21 -1.39
C GLN A 149 -2.50 17.47 -2.12
N LEU A 150 -2.61 17.45 -3.43
CA LEU A 150 -2.01 18.45 -4.30
C LEU A 150 -3.09 19.34 -4.92
N ALA A 151 -2.76 20.61 -5.14
CA ALA A 151 -3.70 21.57 -5.72
C ALA A 151 -3.97 21.30 -7.21
N LEU A 152 -3.01 20.73 -7.93
CA LEU A 152 -3.11 20.44 -9.37
C LEU A 152 -3.03 18.93 -9.63
N GLY A 153 -3.73 18.48 -10.66
CA GLY A 153 -3.71 17.09 -11.11
C GLY A 153 -2.49 16.73 -11.97
N PRO A 154 -2.43 15.46 -12.43
CA PRO A 154 -1.38 14.98 -13.32
C PRO A 154 -1.17 15.85 -14.56
N GLY A 155 0.09 16.04 -14.96
CA GLY A 155 0.48 16.86 -16.11
C GLY A 155 0.41 18.38 -15.91
N ARG A 156 -0.13 18.85 -14.78
CA ARG A 156 -0.18 20.28 -14.41
C ARG A 156 0.59 20.61 -13.14
N GLN A 157 0.72 19.63 -12.25
CA GLN A 157 1.46 19.81 -11.00
C GLN A 157 2.96 19.94 -11.27
N PRO A 158 3.62 21.01 -10.78
CA PRO A 158 5.07 21.13 -10.89
C PRO A 158 5.78 20.06 -10.06
N PRO A 159 7.04 19.71 -10.41
CA PRO A 159 7.86 18.82 -9.61
C PRO A 159 7.95 19.27 -8.16
N ILE A 160 7.92 18.32 -7.23
CA ILE A 160 8.08 18.58 -5.80
C ILE A 160 9.39 17.99 -5.30
N LEU A 161 9.89 18.52 -4.18
CA LEU A 161 10.95 17.87 -3.43
C LEU A 161 10.42 16.54 -2.89
N LEU A 162 11.13 15.46 -3.18
CA LEU A 162 10.69 14.13 -2.80
C LEU A 162 10.97 13.85 -1.32
N PRO A 163 9.98 13.39 -0.54
CA PRO A 163 10.22 12.95 0.84
C PRO A 163 11.07 11.67 0.84
N SER A 164 11.61 11.28 1.99
CA SER A 164 12.19 9.94 2.17
C SER A 164 11.17 8.85 1.78
N SER A 165 11.62 7.80 1.09
CA SER A 165 10.83 6.64 0.68
C SER A 165 11.51 5.35 1.12
N GLN A 166 10.78 4.24 1.16
CA GLN A 166 11.33 2.92 1.49
C GLN A 166 12.31 2.42 0.43
N VAL A 167 11.99 2.68 -0.85
CA VAL A 167 12.92 2.43 -1.96
C VAL A 167 13.78 3.68 -2.16
N GLU A 168 15.09 3.50 -2.22
CA GLU A 168 16.02 4.59 -2.52
C GLU A 168 15.71 5.19 -3.89
N LYS A 169 15.93 6.49 -4.03
CA LYS A 169 15.72 7.16 -5.30
C LYS A 169 17.04 7.17 -6.07
N PRO A 170 16.99 7.16 -7.41
CA PRO A 170 18.20 7.29 -8.21
C PRO A 170 19.03 8.50 -7.76
N GLU A 171 20.35 8.32 -7.68
CA GLU A 171 21.26 9.38 -7.27
C GLU A 171 21.02 10.65 -8.10
N CYS A 172 21.06 11.80 -7.43
CA CYS A 172 20.77 13.14 -7.99
C CYS A 172 19.29 13.47 -8.28
N VAL A 173 18.33 12.53 -8.12
CA VAL A 173 16.90 12.83 -8.29
C VAL A 173 16.30 13.30 -6.96
N THR A 174 16.33 14.62 -6.75
CA THR A 174 15.73 15.27 -5.57
C THR A 174 14.32 15.79 -5.84
N THR A 175 13.99 16.07 -7.10
CA THR A 175 12.66 16.54 -7.52
C THR A 175 12.10 15.68 -8.64
N LEU A 176 10.79 15.42 -8.59
CA LEU A 176 10.07 14.69 -9.64
C LEU A 176 8.61 15.15 -9.66
N ASP A 177 7.95 14.91 -10.79
CA ASP A 177 6.48 14.92 -10.85
C ASP A 177 5.91 13.92 -9.82
N PRO A 178 5.16 14.38 -8.82
CA PRO A 178 4.65 13.54 -7.73
C PRO A 178 3.75 12.39 -8.21
N TYR A 179 3.10 12.55 -9.37
CA TYR A 179 2.23 11.53 -9.93
C TYR A 179 2.97 10.49 -10.77
N ARG A 180 4.27 10.70 -11.06
CA ARG A 180 5.11 9.77 -11.82
C ARG A 180 5.95 8.84 -10.95
N GLN A 181 6.00 9.06 -9.63
CA GLN A 181 6.87 8.29 -8.75
C GLN A 181 6.58 6.78 -8.76
N ALA A 182 5.33 6.37 -9.01
CA ALA A 182 4.96 4.97 -9.20
C ALA A 182 5.79 4.27 -10.30
N HIS A 183 6.15 5.00 -11.36
CA HIS A 183 6.91 4.44 -12.49
C HIS A 183 8.38 4.17 -12.14
N ALA A 184 8.99 5.01 -11.31
CA ALA A 184 10.42 4.94 -11.02
C ALA A 184 10.75 3.75 -10.11
N ALA A 185 9.97 3.55 -9.03
CA ALA A 185 10.17 2.46 -8.09
C ALA A 185 9.95 1.07 -8.71
N TYR A 186 9.00 0.94 -9.65
CA TYR A 186 8.71 -0.33 -10.33
C TYR A 186 9.80 -0.77 -11.32
N LEU A 187 10.51 0.17 -11.94
CA LEU A 187 11.56 -0.14 -12.92
C LEU A 187 12.83 -0.71 -12.25
N GLU A 188 13.14 -0.30 -11.02
CA GLU A 188 14.29 -0.84 -10.28
C GLU A 188 14.00 -2.24 -9.69
N ASP A 189 12.80 -2.50 -9.20
CA ASP A 189 12.45 -3.81 -8.64
C ASP A 189 12.37 -4.92 -9.71
N ARG A 190 11.99 -4.56 -10.96
CA ARG A 190 12.14 -5.47 -12.12
C ARG A 190 13.60 -5.86 -12.34
N CYS A 191 14.57 -4.98 -12.14
CA CYS A 191 15.97 -5.33 -12.28
C CYS A 191 16.41 -6.33 -11.20
N HIS A 192 15.93 -6.21 -9.97
CA HIS A 192 16.26 -7.16 -8.90
C HIS A 192 15.60 -8.52 -9.05
N TYR A 193 14.31 -8.59 -9.41
CA TYR A 193 13.63 -9.87 -9.64
C TYR A 193 14.12 -10.57 -10.92
N SER A 194 14.51 -9.83 -11.95
CA SER A 194 15.13 -10.39 -13.17
C SER A 194 16.60 -10.79 -12.95
N SER A 195 17.28 -10.21 -11.95
CA SER A 195 18.67 -10.51 -11.62
C SER A 195 18.85 -11.54 -10.51
N MET A 196 17.79 -12.19 -10.02
CA MET A 196 17.95 -13.46 -9.30
C MET A 196 18.48 -14.51 -10.28
N LYS A 197 19.79 -14.45 -10.52
CA LYS A 197 20.58 -15.55 -11.05
C LYS A 197 20.26 -16.77 -10.19
N GLU A 198 20.06 -17.89 -10.86
CA GLU A 198 20.00 -19.25 -10.31
C GLU A 198 20.83 -19.38 -9.03
N HIS A 199 20.22 -19.17 -7.87
CA HIS A 199 20.83 -19.58 -6.63
C HIS A 199 20.63 -21.08 -6.54
N LYS A 200 21.69 -21.79 -6.96
CA LYS A 200 21.96 -23.19 -6.69
C LYS A 200 21.36 -23.59 -5.35
N TYR A 201 20.37 -24.48 -5.41
CA TYR A 201 19.96 -25.31 -4.28
C TYR A 201 21.20 -26.02 -3.75
N LEU A 202 21.75 -25.51 -2.64
CA LEU A 202 22.91 -26.10 -1.99
C LEU A 202 22.69 -26.10 -0.47
N TRP A 203 21.53 -26.63 -0.07
CA TRP A 203 21.26 -27.11 1.29
C TRP A 203 20.24 -28.23 1.25
N LEU A 204 20.61 -29.36 0.64
CA LEU A 204 20.15 -30.70 1.00
C LEU A 204 21.30 -31.66 0.70
N SER A 205 21.98 -32.08 1.77
CA SER A 205 22.61 -33.39 1.87
C SER A 205 21.58 -34.50 1.68
#